data_AF-A0A959SEQ4-F1
#
_entry.id   AF-A0A959SEQ4-F1
#
_cell.length_a   1.000
_cell.length_b   1.000
_cell.length_c   1.000
_cell.angle_alpha   90.00
_cell.angle_beta   90.00
_cell.angle_gamma   90.00
#
_symmetry.space_group_name_H-M   'P 1'
#
loop_
_entity.id
_entity.type
_entity.pdbx_description
1 polymer ?
#
loop_
_entity_poly.entity_id
_entity_poly.type
_entity_poly.pdbx_seq_one_letter_code
_entity_poly.pdbx_strand_id
1 'polypeptide(L)'
;MATASLPPRQKMINMMYLVLTAILALNVSKEVLDAFAVMDGELVRSERAHEQRSAMEYAVFADAAERFPEKFKEPHERAMGVKAQADSLVERIERIKVKAIAEADGASLAALRGKDATGRDTMRALLALDNKDDRETLTRMLVGGEPAAPITNEGSAYDLKLRIAAFRDSLKTLVKGRDDGELTAAFDLLFDFSDRRDASGVLNNWESINFYDVPLAAGVATLSKLQVDIRSSENDVVKWLYRQVDRKEHRFSTLTTAVIPQSNLVMLGDSFRADVFLAAYDPKNRPTVTIDGGSTLPLGTDGKAKLQVRGDRVGEQVVNGTIMFEGPDGPEKFPYSTTYQVMAPLLVASPTKMNVLYRGVDNPIDLSVPGVPMERVQATISTGRIVRSGNTWIASGMNGASAEVSVVVTMADGGTRRIGPVRFRVKDLPPPTAIISGIEPGVTRVPKNKFCASPGVLAKSLGSEFGDQWQVRSFEFTLVRNGQSPIIKYCNSNAFTEDIKAILCKLKSGDMIYVEGIKAVLANGQAPPRNLSPIAIKVQ
;
A
#
# COMPACT_ATOMS: atom_id res chain seq x y z
N MET A 1 10.29 -91.20 -40.62
CA MET A 1 10.99 -92.26 -39.85
C MET A 1 10.15 -92.52 -38.59
N ALA A 2 9.63 -93.69 -38.25
CA ALA A 2 9.66 -95.03 -38.83
C ALA A 2 8.28 -95.68 -38.61
N THR A 3 7.79 -96.36 -39.65
CA THR A 3 6.60 -97.22 -39.68
C THR A 3 6.90 -98.55 -38.97
N ALA A 4 6.99 -98.51 -37.64
CA ALA A 4 6.97 -99.71 -36.81
C ALA A 4 5.72 -99.64 -35.92
N SER A 5 4.85 -100.65 -35.99
CA SER A 5 3.69 -100.76 -35.11
C SER A 5 4.19 -100.96 -33.68
N LEU A 6 4.34 -99.85 -32.94
CA LEU A 6 4.73 -99.88 -31.54
C LEU A 6 3.74 -100.77 -30.76
N PRO A 7 4.24 -101.67 -29.90
CA PRO A 7 3.36 -102.52 -29.09
C PRO A 7 2.41 -101.65 -28.24
N PRO A 8 1.17 -102.09 -27.93
CA PRO A 8 0.15 -101.28 -27.29
C PRO A 8 0.62 -100.56 -26.01
N ARG A 9 1.48 -101.21 -25.22
CA ARG A 9 2.12 -100.64 -24.03
C ARG A 9 2.98 -99.41 -24.35
N GLN A 10 3.73 -99.43 -25.45
CA GLN A 10 4.61 -98.32 -25.85
C GLN A 10 3.84 -97.19 -26.53
N LYS A 11 2.71 -97.49 -27.19
CA LYS A 11 1.75 -96.45 -27.61
C LYS A 11 1.12 -95.74 -26.42
N MET A 12 0.75 -96.47 -25.37
CA MET A 12 0.25 -95.87 -24.12
C MET A 12 1.31 -95.02 -23.42
N ILE A 13 2.56 -95.50 -23.33
CA ILE A 13 3.65 -94.73 -22.74
C ILE A 13 3.93 -93.45 -23.55
N ASN A 14 3.96 -93.55 -24.89
CA ASN A 14 4.20 -92.38 -25.74
C ASN A 14 3.03 -91.38 -25.70
N MET A 15 1.78 -91.86 -25.63
CA MET A 15 0.61 -90.99 -25.42
C MET A 15 0.66 -90.33 -24.04
N MET A 16 1.03 -91.06 -22.99
CA MET A 16 1.18 -90.51 -21.65
C MET A 16 2.32 -89.48 -21.60
N TYR A 17 3.43 -89.72 -22.29
CA TYR A 17 4.55 -88.77 -22.37
C TYR A 17 4.18 -87.52 -23.17
N LEU A 18 3.42 -87.65 -24.27
CA LEU A 18 2.88 -86.52 -25.02
C LEU A 18 1.89 -85.71 -24.18
N VAL A 19 0.98 -86.37 -23.47
CA VAL A 19 0.02 -85.71 -22.57
C VAL A 19 0.75 -85.03 -21.41
N LEU A 20 1.73 -85.68 -20.79
CA LEU A 20 2.51 -85.08 -19.70
C LEU A 20 3.38 -83.92 -20.17
N THR A 21 3.99 -84.02 -21.35
CA THR A 21 4.76 -82.92 -21.97
C THR A 21 3.83 -81.77 -22.36
N ALA A 22 2.62 -82.05 -22.86
CA ALA A 22 1.61 -81.03 -23.17
C ALA A 22 1.08 -80.34 -21.91
N ILE A 23 0.84 -81.09 -20.82
CA ILE A 23 0.43 -80.53 -19.52
C ILE A 23 1.55 -79.65 -18.95
N LEU A 24 2.81 -80.11 -19.00
CA LEU A 24 3.95 -79.33 -18.52
C LEU A 24 4.19 -78.07 -19.37
N ALA A 25 3.84 -78.11 -20.66
CA ALA A 25 3.91 -76.96 -21.57
C ALA A 25 2.71 -75.99 -21.45
N LEU A 26 1.57 -76.45 -20.93
CA LEU A 26 0.39 -75.60 -20.63
C LEU A 26 0.54 -74.84 -19.30
N ASN A 27 1.38 -75.35 -18.40
CA ASN A 27 1.74 -74.67 -17.17
C ASN A 27 2.78 -73.58 -17.45
N VAL A 28 2.59 -72.42 -16.81
CA VAL A 28 3.52 -71.30 -16.91
C VAL A 28 4.80 -71.65 -16.14
N SER A 29 5.97 -71.28 -16.67
CA SER A 29 7.24 -71.56 -15.98
C SER A 29 7.31 -70.78 -14.66
N LYS A 30 7.96 -71.38 -13.65
CA LYS A 30 8.08 -70.77 -12.32
C LYS A 30 8.80 -69.42 -12.38
N GLU A 31 9.78 -69.27 -13.26
CA GLU A 31 10.52 -68.03 -13.47
C GLU A 31 9.62 -66.89 -13.98
N VAL A 32 8.62 -67.20 -14.81
CA VAL A 32 7.66 -66.19 -15.31
C VAL A 32 6.71 -65.75 -14.19
N LEU A 33 6.27 -66.68 -13.32
CA LEU A 33 5.44 -66.36 -12.16
C LEU A 33 6.21 -65.55 -11.11
N ASP A 34 7.50 -65.84 -10.92
CA ASP A 34 8.38 -65.05 -10.06
C ASP A 34 8.57 -63.63 -10.60
N ALA A 35 8.65 -63.44 -11.92
CA ALA A 35 8.71 -62.11 -12.51
C ALA A 35 7.45 -61.28 -12.20
N PHE A 36 6.25 -61.88 -12.25
CA PHE A 36 5.02 -61.21 -11.83
C PHE A 36 5.02 -60.83 -10.35
N ALA A 37 5.56 -61.71 -9.49
CA ALA A 37 5.69 -61.42 -8.07
C ALA A 37 6.70 -60.28 -7.77
N VAL A 38 7.79 -60.19 -8.53
CA VAL A 38 8.73 -59.05 -8.47
C VAL A 38 8.05 -57.75 -8.93
N MET A 39 7.31 -57.80 -10.04
CA MET A 39 6.57 -56.66 -10.57
C MET A 39 5.52 -56.15 -9.57
N ASP A 40 4.78 -57.05 -8.92
CA ASP A 40 3.86 -56.68 -7.85
C ASP A 40 4.58 -55.96 -6.70
N GLY A 41 5.74 -56.47 -6.26
CA GLY A 41 6.56 -55.81 -5.25
C GLY A 41 7.00 -54.40 -5.66
N GLU A 42 7.31 -54.17 -6.94
CA GLU A 42 7.57 -52.84 -7.48
C GLU A 42 6.35 -51.94 -7.48
N LEU A 43 5.19 -52.46 -7.88
CA LEU A 43 3.92 -51.73 -7.88
C LEU A 43 3.49 -51.34 -6.47
N VAL A 44 3.63 -52.24 -5.48
CA VAL A 44 3.36 -51.94 -4.06
C VAL A 44 4.32 -50.87 -3.53
N ARG A 45 5.59 -50.90 -3.93
CA ARG A 45 6.53 -49.80 -3.59
C ARG A 45 6.11 -48.48 -4.23
N SER A 46 5.65 -48.51 -5.48
CA SER A 46 5.13 -47.33 -6.19
C SER A 46 3.89 -46.77 -5.52
N GLU A 47 2.94 -47.62 -5.14
CA GLU A 47 1.71 -47.26 -4.42
C GLU A 47 2.05 -46.54 -3.12
N ARG A 48 2.95 -47.11 -2.30
CA ARG A 48 3.45 -46.49 -1.06
C ARG A 48 4.11 -45.14 -1.33
N ALA A 49 4.89 -45.02 -2.40
CA ALA A 49 5.52 -43.75 -2.76
C ALA A 49 4.49 -42.69 -3.16
N HIS A 50 3.44 -43.08 -3.89
CA HIS A 50 2.31 -42.20 -4.22
C HIS A 50 1.50 -41.83 -2.97
N GLU A 51 1.27 -42.77 -2.05
CA GLU A 51 0.57 -42.51 -0.78
C GLU A 51 1.34 -41.48 0.07
N GLN A 52 2.66 -41.65 0.20
CA GLN A 52 3.51 -40.70 0.93
C GLN A 52 3.50 -39.31 0.29
N ARG A 53 3.56 -39.24 -1.05
CA ARG A 53 3.43 -37.96 -1.78
C ARG A 53 2.06 -37.32 -1.56
N SER A 54 0.98 -38.08 -1.67
CA SER A 54 -0.38 -37.60 -1.40
C SER A 54 -0.46 -37.02 0.01
N ALA A 55 0.07 -37.72 1.02
CA ALA A 55 0.06 -37.26 2.40
C ALA A 55 0.76 -35.91 2.59
N MET A 56 1.90 -35.70 1.92
CA MET A 56 2.60 -34.40 1.93
C MET A 56 1.77 -33.30 1.26
N GLU A 57 1.15 -33.60 0.12
CA GLU A 57 0.32 -32.64 -0.62
C GLU A 57 -0.92 -32.24 0.16
N TYR A 58 -1.58 -33.20 0.82
CA TYR A 58 -2.70 -32.91 1.72
C TYR A 58 -2.28 -32.07 2.93
N ALA A 59 -1.09 -32.28 3.49
CA ALA A 59 -0.58 -31.46 4.59
C ALA A 59 -0.32 -30.01 4.16
N VAL A 60 0.26 -29.80 2.97
CA VAL A 60 0.46 -28.46 2.40
C VAL A 60 -0.88 -27.78 2.13
N PHE A 61 -1.86 -28.51 1.59
CA PHE A 61 -3.19 -27.99 1.34
C PHE A 61 -3.91 -27.64 2.66
N ALA A 62 -3.77 -28.45 3.70
CA ALA A 62 -4.33 -28.15 5.02
C ALA A 62 -3.74 -26.89 5.64
N ASP A 63 -2.41 -26.70 5.62
CA ASP A 63 -1.76 -25.48 6.10
C ASP A 63 -2.21 -24.23 5.31
N ALA A 64 -2.38 -24.35 3.98
CA ALA A 64 -2.94 -23.27 3.17
C ALA A 64 -4.42 -22.97 3.52
N ALA A 65 -5.23 -24.00 3.81
CA ALA A 65 -6.61 -23.84 4.23
C ALA A 65 -6.76 -23.19 5.62
N GLU A 66 -5.82 -23.43 6.54
CA GLU A 66 -5.77 -22.76 7.83
C GLU A 66 -5.38 -21.28 7.71
N ARG A 67 -4.39 -20.96 6.87
CA ARG A 67 -3.92 -19.58 6.66
C ARG A 67 -4.92 -18.72 5.87
N PHE A 68 -5.60 -19.32 4.89
CA PHE A 68 -6.49 -18.63 3.96
C PHE A 68 -7.85 -19.35 3.80
N PRO A 69 -8.68 -19.36 4.87
CA PRO A 69 -9.91 -20.16 4.91
C PRO A 69 -10.95 -19.73 3.87
N GLU A 70 -11.02 -18.44 3.52
CA GLU A 70 -11.99 -17.92 2.55
C GLU A 70 -11.81 -18.49 1.13
N LYS A 71 -10.58 -18.92 0.78
CA LYS A 71 -10.24 -19.36 -0.58
C LYS A 71 -9.97 -20.86 -0.67
N PHE A 72 -9.30 -21.44 0.33
CA PHE A 72 -8.82 -22.82 0.27
C PHE A 72 -9.77 -23.83 0.92
N LYS A 73 -10.75 -23.41 1.73
CA LYS A 73 -11.64 -24.32 2.46
C LYS A 73 -12.48 -25.21 1.53
N GLU A 74 -13.22 -24.63 0.60
CA GLU A 74 -14.07 -25.41 -0.33
C GLU A 74 -13.24 -26.36 -1.22
N PRO A 75 -12.13 -25.92 -1.86
CA PRO A 75 -11.25 -26.82 -2.61
C PRO A 75 -10.62 -27.93 -1.75
N HIS A 76 -10.27 -27.63 -0.49
CA HIS A 76 -9.73 -28.61 0.44
C HIS A 76 -10.77 -29.69 0.81
N GLU A 77 -12.02 -29.30 1.08
CA GLU A 77 -13.12 -30.24 1.33
C GLU A 77 -13.35 -31.16 0.12
N ARG A 78 -13.28 -30.62 -1.10
CA ARG A 78 -13.35 -31.44 -2.33
C ARG A 78 -12.18 -32.41 -2.44
N ALA A 79 -10.96 -31.97 -2.13
CA ALA A 79 -9.76 -32.82 -2.14
C ALA A 79 -9.85 -33.96 -1.10
N MET A 80 -10.44 -33.69 0.07
CA MET A 80 -10.72 -34.70 1.09
C MET A 80 -11.79 -35.70 0.63
N GLY A 81 -12.78 -35.25 -0.16
CA GLY A 81 -13.73 -36.15 -0.82
C GLY A 81 -13.05 -37.12 -1.78
N VAL A 82 -12.08 -36.64 -2.58
CA VAL A 82 -11.28 -37.49 -3.48
C VAL A 82 -10.46 -38.51 -2.68
N LYS A 83 -9.84 -38.09 -1.57
CA LYS A 83 -9.09 -38.98 -0.67
C LYS A 83 -9.95 -40.14 -0.17
N ALA A 84 -11.12 -39.82 0.36
CA ALA A 84 -12.04 -40.82 0.90
C ALA A 84 -12.50 -41.84 -0.17
N GLN A 85 -12.71 -41.38 -1.41
CA GLN A 85 -13.04 -42.26 -2.53
C GLN A 85 -11.85 -43.16 -2.91
N ALA A 86 -10.64 -42.61 -3.00
CA ALA A 86 -9.43 -43.35 -3.31
C ALA A 86 -9.10 -44.40 -2.23
N ASP A 87 -9.13 -44.02 -0.96
CA ASP A 87 -8.89 -44.91 0.18
C ASP A 87 -9.90 -46.07 0.19
N SER A 88 -11.19 -45.78 -0.01
CA SER A 88 -12.25 -46.81 -0.08
C SER A 88 -12.03 -47.83 -1.21
N LEU A 89 -11.53 -47.37 -2.37
CA LEU A 89 -11.21 -48.25 -3.50
C LEU A 89 -9.96 -49.08 -3.24
N VAL A 90 -8.87 -48.46 -2.78
CA VAL A 90 -7.60 -49.14 -2.49
C VAL A 90 -7.77 -50.18 -1.40
N GLU A 91 -8.48 -49.86 -0.31
CA GLU A 91 -8.78 -50.83 0.76
C GLU A 91 -9.60 -52.01 0.25
N ARG A 92 -10.53 -51.80 -0.69
CA ARG A 92 -11.30 -52.89 -1.26
C ARG A 92 -10.45 -53.78 -2.17
N ILE A 93 -9.63 -53.19 -3.02
CA ILE A 93 -8.69 -53.96 -3.85
C ILE A 93 -7.78 -54.79 -2.94
N GLU A 94 -7.33 -54.21 -1.83
CA GLU A 94 -6.51 -54.93 -0.85
C GLU A 94 -7.28 -56.09 -0.21
N ARG A 95 -8.55 -55.88 0.19
CA ARG A 95 -9.41 -56.97 0.68
C ARG A 95 -9.60 -58.08 -0.36
N ILE A 96 -9.69 -57.75 -1.65
CA ILE A 96 -9.81 -58.74 -2.73
C ILE A 96 -8.51 -59.55 -2.83
N LYS A 97 -7.36 -58.88 -2.89
CA LYS A 97 -6.03 -59.53 -2.95
C LYS A 97 -5.82 -60.47 -1.76
N VAL A 98 -6.08 -59.99 -0.54
CA VAL A 98 -5.90 -60.76 0.69
C VAL A 98 -6.79 -62.01 0.72
N LYS A 99 -8.06 -61.90 0.28
CA LYS A 99 -8.97 -63.05 0.20
C LYS A 99 -8.50 -64.07 -0.84
N ALA A 100 -8.11 -63.63 -2.03
CA ALA A 100 -7.64 -64.50 -3.09
C ALA A 100 -6.39 -65.29 -2.68
N ILE A 101 -5.44 -64.62 -2.00
CA ILE A 101 -4.21 -65.26 -1.53
C ILE A 101 -4.50 -66.24 -0.38
N ALA A 102 -5.41 -65.90 0.53
CA ALA A 102 -5.80 -66.78 1.64
C ALA A 102 -6.46 -68.07 1.15
N GLU A 103 -7.31 -67.97 0.12
CA GLU A 103 -8.02 -69.12 -0.46
C GLU A 103 -7.10 -70.01 -1.29
N ALA A 104 -6.15 -69.44 -2.03
CA ALA A 104 -5.21 -70.22 -2.86
C ALA A 104 -4.15 -70.98 -2.05
N ASP A 105 -3.59 -70.40 -0.99
CA ASP A 105 -2.56 -71.04 -0.15
C ASP A 105 -3.15 -71.84 1.04
N GLY A 106 -4.48 -71.82 1.22
CA GLY A 106 -5.14 -72.48 2.35
C GLY A 106 -4.72 -71.94 3.72
N ALA A 107 -4.12 -70.74 3.76
CA ALA A 107 -3.57 -70.12 4.94
C ALA A 107 -4.62 -69.24 5.64
N SER A 108 -4.65 -69.28 6.98
CA SER A 108 -5.53 -68.38 7.74
C SER A 108 -5.14 -66.91 7.49
N LEU A 109 -6.13 -66.02 7.40
CA LEU A 109 -5.98 -64.56 7.22
C LEU A 109 -4.99 -63.92 8.21
N ALA A 110 -4.74 -64.54 9.37
CA ALA A 110 -3.80 -64.09 10.38
C ALA A 110 -2.32 -64.39 10.05
N ALA A 111 -2.04 -65.40 9.23
CA ALA A 111 -0.68 -65.81 8.85
C ALA A 111 -0.11 -65.02 7.65
N LEU A 112 -0.98 -64.33 6.90
CA LEU A 112 -0.61 -63.53 5.73
C LEU A 112 -0.31 -62.06 6.05
N ARG A 113 -0.61 -61.63 7.28
CA ARG A 113 -0.38 -60.28 7.80
C ARG A 113 0.98 -60.20 8.50
N GLY A 114 2.07 -60.08 7.73
CA GLY A 114 3.35 -59.65 8.29
C GLY A 114 3.27 -58.16 8.65
N LYS A 115 3.84 -57.74 9.78
CA LYS A 115 3.96 -56.31 10.11
C LYS A 115 5.38 -55.86 9.76
N ASP A 116 5.51 -54.88 8.86
CA ASP A 116 6.77 -54.14 8.69
C ASP A 116 7.04 -53.22 9.89
N ALA A 117 8.26 -52.68 9.98
CA ALA A 117 8.70 -51.73 11.02
C ALA A 117 7.87 -50.43 11.11
N THR A 118 6.97 -50.16 10.15
CA THR A 118 6.02 -49.03 10.13
C THR A 118 4.57 -49.43 10.48
N GLY A 119 4.33 -50.67 10.91
CA GLY A 119 3.04 -51.09 11.48
C GLY A 119 1.90 -51.32 10.48
N ARG A 120 2.18 -51.44 9.18
CA ARG A 120 1.18 -51.76 8.14
C ARG A 120 1.47 -53.11 7.45
N ASP A 121 0.41 -53.75 6.99
CA ASP A 121 0.38 -55.10 6.39
C ASP A 121 1.42 -55.25 5.26
N THR A 122 2.47 -56.05 5.51
CA THR A 122 3.17 -56.76 4.45
C THR A 122 2.54 -58.12 4.30
N MET A 123 1.72 -58.22 3.26
CA MET A 123 1.44 -59.49 2.59
C MET A 123 2.73 -60.32 2.55
N ARG A 124 2.66 -61.61 2.89
CA ARG A 124 3.72 -62.59 2.54
C ARG A 124 4.10 -62.31 1.09
N ALA A 125 5.36 -61.92 0.84
CA ALA A 125 5.78 -61.53 -0.51
C ALA A 125 5.25 -62.56 -1.50
N LEU A 126 4.61 -62.15 -2.61
CA LEU A 126 4.06 -63.09 -3.58
C LEU A 126 5.11 -64.11 -4.06
N LEU A 127 6.40 -63.75 -3.96
CA LEU A 127 7.57 -64.60 -4.18
C LEU A 127 7.64 -65.83 -3.26
N ALA A 128 7.04 -65.77 -2.07
CA ALA A 128 7.03 -66.83 -1.10
C ALA A 128 5.76 -67.69 -1.17
N LEU A 129 4.76 -67.39 -2.01
CA LEU A 129 3.57 -68.24 -2.15
C LEU A 129 3.90 -69.56 -2.84
N ASP A 130 3.24 -70.63 -2.42
CA ASP A 130 3.47 -71.96 -2.98
C ASP A 130 2.59 -72.19 -4.22
N ASN A 131 1.36 -71.65 -4.24
CA ASN A 131 0.36 -71.83 -5.31
C ASN A 131 0.21 -70.57 -6.20
N LYS A 132 1.32 -70.05 -6.75
CA LYS A 132 1.31 -68.83 -7.60
C LYS A 132 0.64 -69.04 -8.97
N ASP A 133 0.62 -70.28 -9.43
CA ASP A 133 0.07 -70.72 -10.70
C ASP A 133 -1.43 -71.00 -10.64
N ASP A 134 -2.06 -70.92 -9.46
CA ASP A 134 -3.50 -71.12 -9.32
C ASP A 134 -4.28 -70.12 -10.18
N ARG A 135 -5.22 -70.66 -10.97
CA ARG A 135 -6.08 -69.90 -11.88
C ARG A 135 -7.54 -69.92 -11.46
N GLU A 136 -7.91 -70.82 -10.56
CA GLU A 136 -9.31 -71.05 -10.22
C GLU A 136 -9.82 -70.05 -9.19
N THR A 137 -8.99 -69.64 -8.23
CA THR A 137 -9.43 -68.77 -7.12
C THR A 137 -9.88 -67.40 -7.61
N LEU A 138 -9.06 -66.71 -8.41
CA LEU A 138 -9.44 -65.41 -8.97
C LEU A 138 -10.60 -65.54 -9.96
N THR A 139 -10.59 -66.58 -10.79
CA THR A 139 -11.67 -66.84 -11.74
C THR A 139 -13.01 -66.99 -11.01
N ARG A 140 -13.09 -67.85 -9.99
CA ARG A 140 -14.29 -68.09 -9.19
C ARG A 140 -14.73 -66.84 -8.43
N MET A 141 -13.79 -66.10 -7.86
CA MET A 141 -14.08 -64.95 -6.99
C MET A 141 -14.49 -63.70 -7.76
N LEU A 142 -13.93 -63.46 -8.95
CA LEU A 142 -14.07 -62.18 -9.66
C LEU A 142 -14.91 -62.26 -10.93
N VAL A 143 -14.93 -63.41 -11.62
CA VAL A 143 -15.59 -63.59 -12.92
C VAL A 143 -16.72 -64.62 -12.84
N GLY A 144 -16.51 -65.76 -12.18
CA GLY A 144 -17.45 -66.88 -12.14
C GLY A 144 -17.18 -67.91 -13.25
N GLY A 145 -18.16 -68.79 -13.47
CA GLY A 145 -18.02 -69.93 -14.40
C GLY A 145 -18.20 -69.60 -15.89
N GLU A 146 -18.71 -68.41 -16.23
CA GLU A 146 -18.97 -68.01 -17.62
C GLU A 146 -18.26 -66.68 -17.96
N PRO A 147 -17.22 -66.68 -18.82
CA PRO A 147 -16.48 -65.48 -19.22
C PRO A 147 -17.35 -64.37 -19.83
N ALA A 148 -18.34 -64.77 -20.62
CA ALA A 148 -19.22 -63.84 -21.33
C ALA A 148 -20.22 -63.13 -20.39
N ALA A 149 -20.46 -63.69 -19.20
CA ALA A 149 -21.42 -63.19 -18.22
C ALA A 149 -20.80 -63.19 -16.80
N PRO A 150 -19.91 -62.23 -16.50
CA PRO A 150 -19.23 -62.19 -15.21
C PRO A 150 -20.22 -61.96 -14.06
N ILE A 151 -19.91 -62.48 -12.88
CA ILE A 151 -20.70 -62.28 -11.67
C ILE A 151 -20.78 -60.80 -11.28
N THR A 152 -21.96 -60.36 -10.87
CA THR A 152 -22.27 -58.95 -10.54
C THR A 152 -22.35 -58.69 -9.03
N ASN A 153 -21.92 -59.66 -8.21
CA ASN A 153 -21.98 -59.59 -6.76
C ASN A 153 -20.96 -58.58 -6.18
N GLU A 154 -21.18 -58.14 -4.93
CA GLU A 154 -20.28 -57.22 -4.25
C GLU A 154 -18.87 -57.81 -4.11
N GLY A 155 -17.86 -57.08 -4.61
CA GLY A 155 -16.46 -57.54 -4.64
C GLY A 155 -16.05 -58.31 -5.90
N SER A 156 -16.92 -58.42 -6.91
CA SER A 156 -16.55 -58.95 -8.22
C SER A 156 -15.74 -57.96 -9.07
N ALA A 157 -15.15 -58.43 -10.16
CA ALA A 157 -14.47 -57.55 -11.13
C ALA A 157 -15.42 -56.52 -11.76
N TYR A 158 -16.69 -56.90 -11.96
CA TYR A 158 -17.71 -55.99 -12.49
C TYR A 158 -18.06 -54.86 -11.51
N ASP A 159 -18.26 -55.17 -10.23
CA ASP A 159 -18.47 -54.14 -9.18
C ASP A 159 -17.26 -53.22 -9.04
N LEU A 160 -16.04 -53.78 -9.12
CA LEU A 160 -14.80 -52.99 -9.10
C LEU A 160 -14.73 -52.03 -10.30
N LYS A 161 -15.00 -52.51 -11.51
CA LYS A 161 -15.01 -51.71 -12.74
C LYS A 161 -16.01 -50.55 -12.65
N LEU A 162 -17.24 -50.81 -12.22
CA LEU A 162 -18.26 -49.76 -12.09
C LEU A 162 -17.83 -48.65 -11.14
N ARG A 163 -17.16 -49.00 -10.05
CA ARG A 163 -16.76 -48.02 -9.02
C ARG A 163 -15.52 -47.25 -9.39
N ILE A 164 -14.56 -47.88 -10.07
CA ILE A 164 -13.43 -47.15 -10.64
C ILE A 164 -13.91 -46.24 -11.77
N ALA A 165 -14.88 -46.66 -12.58
CA ALA A 165 -15.51 -45.79 -13.57
C ALA A 165 -16.25 -44.60 -12.90
N ALA A 166 -16.99 -44.84 -11.81
CA ALA A 166 -17.63 -43.78 -11.04
C ALA A 166 -16.61 -42.81 -10.41
N PHE A 167 -15.47 -43.31 -9.94
CA PHE A 167 -14.36 -42.49 -9.45
C PHE A 167 -13.75 -41.66 -10.58
N ARG A 168 -13.44 -42.27 -11.74
CA ARG A 168 -12.97 -41.54 -12.93
C ARG A 168 -13.93 -40.41 -13.29
N ASP A 169 -15.23 -40.69 -13.32
CA ASP A 169 -16.25 -39.70 -13.69
C ASP A 169 -16.41 -38.60 -12.62
N SER A 170 -16.21 -38.92 -11.33
CA SER A 170 -16.14 -37.93 -10.24
C SER A 170 -14.93 -37.01 -10.40
N LEU A 171 -13.74 -37.56 -10.68
CA LEU A 171 -12.52 -36.78 -10.95
C LEU A 171 -12.71 -35.87 -12.16
N LYS A 172 -13.27 -36.38 -13.26
CA LYS A 172 -13.58 -35.58 -14.45
C LYS A 172 -14.54 -34.44 -14.15
N THR A 173 -15.52 -34.66 -13.27
CA THR A 173 -16.46 -33.61 -12.87
C THR A 173 -15.77 -32.51 -12.05
N LEU A 174 -14.84 -32.89 -11.17
CA LEU A 174 -14.05 -31.94 -10.39
C LEU A 174 -13.10 -31.09 -11.25
N VAL A 175 -12.54 -31.69 -12.31
CA VAL A 175 -11.55 -31.06 -13.20
C VAL A 175 -12.18 -30.23 -14.33
N LYS A 176 -13.52 -30.25 -14.50
CA LYS A 176 -14.21 -29.47 -15.54
C LYS A 176 -14.05 -27.96 -15.34
N GLY A 177 -13.09 -27.38 -16.07
CA GLY A 177 -12.81 -25.96 -16.23
C GLY A 177 -12.39 -25.63 -17.67
N ARG A 178 -12.11 -24.35 -17.97
CA ARG A 178 -12.01 -23.81 -19.34
C ARG A 178 -10.81 -24.31 -20.17
N ASP A 179 -9.78 -24.93 -19.59
CA ASP A 179 -8.50 -25.17 -20.29
C ASP A 179 -7.83 -26.57 -20.13
N ASP A 180 -8.23 -27.46 -19.22
CA ASP A 180 -7.41 -28.65 -18.88
C ASP A 180 -7.97 -29.99 -19.43
N GLY A 181 -8.26 -30.06 -20.73
CA GLY A 181 -8.72 -31.29 -21.40
C GLY A 181 -7.71 -32.46 -21.33
N GLU A 182 -6.43 -32.16 -21.11
CA GLU A 182 -5.34 -33.13 -21.01
C GLU A 182 -5.49 -34.08 -19.80
N LEU A 183 -5.84 -33.55 -18.62
CA LEU A 183 -6.06 -34.36 -17.41
C LEU A 183 -7.25 -35.30 -17.57
N THR A 184 -8.33 -34.81 -18.18
CA THR A 184 -9.50 -35.65 -18.44
C THR A 184 -9.22 -36.77 -19.42
N ALA A 185 -8.37 -36.52 -20.43
CA ALA A 185 -7.92 -37.53 -21.38
C ALA A 185 -6.96 -38.54 -20.74
N ALA A 186 -6.10 -38.10 -19.82
CA ALA A 186 -5.24 -38.99 -19.06
C ALA A 186 -6.04 -39.97 -18.18
N PHE A 187 -7.11 -39.51 -17.52
CA PHE A 187 -7.99 -40.40 -16.74
C PHE A 187 -8.74 -41.41 -17.62
N ASP A 188 -9.15 -41.00 -18.83
CA ASP A 188 -9.77 -41.93 -19.78
C ASP A 188 -8.80 -43.01 -20.27
N LEU A 189 -7.50 -42.69 -20.38
CA LEU A 189 -6.46 -43.65 -20.74
C LEU A 189 -6.09 -44.59 -19.59
N LEU A 190 -5.98 -44.07 -18.36
CA LEU A 190 -5.63 -44.86 -17.18
C LEU A 190 -6.73 -45.87 -16.82
N PHE A 191 -8.00 -45.45 -16.93
CA PHE A 191 -9.19 -46.24 -16.60
C PHE A 191 -9.98 -46.65 -17.84
N ASP A 192 -9.26 -47.19 -18.82
CA ASP A 192 -9.87 -47.81 -20.00
C ASP A 192 -10.27 -49.27 -19.71
N PHE A 193 -11.60 -49.47 -19.67
CA PHE A 193 -12.24 -50.77 -19.44
C PHE A 193 -12.91 -51.33 -20.70
N SER A 194 -12.47 -50.88 -21.88
CA SER A 194 -12.95 -51.39 -23.16
C SER A 194 -12.61 -52.87 -23.37
N ASP A 195 -13.43 -53.54 -24.16
CA ASP A 195 -13.21 -54.93 -24.55
C ASP A 195 -11.99 -55.02 -25.47
N ARG A 196 -11.13 -56.00 -25.23
CA ARG A 196 -9.86 -56.16 -25.95
C ARG A 196 -9.76 -57.53 -26.58
N ARG A 197 -8.93 -57.65 -27.62
CA ARG A 197 -8.62 -58.95 -28.22
C ARG A 197 -7.51 -59.62 -27.44
N ASP A 198 -7.72 -60.88 -27.07
CA ASP A 198 -6.69 -61.71 -26.47
C ASP A 198 -5.64 -62.17 -27.50
N ALA A 199 -4.63 -62.91 -27.06
CA ALA A 199 -3.58 -63.47 -27.93
C ALA A 199 -4.12 -64.45 -29.00
N SER A 200 -5.34 -64.96 -28.82
CA SER A 200 -6.04 -65.84 -29.78
C SER A 200 -6.91 -65.07 -30.79
N GLY A 201 -7.04 -63.74 -30.62
CA GLY A 201 -7.81 -62.86 -31.49
C GLY A 201 -9.30 -62.75 -31.14
N VAL A 202 -9.75 -63.39 -30.05
CA VAL A 202 -11.13 -63.35 -29.56
C VAL A 202 -11.35 -62.07 -28.75
N LEU A 203 -12.48 -61.40 -28.99
CA LEU A 203 -12.88 -60.22 -28.23
C LEU A 203 -13.44 -60.66 -26.88
N ASN A 204 -12.75 -60.29 -25.80
CA ASN A 204 -13.16 -60.62 -24.44
C ASN A 204 -13.43 -59.33 -23.65
N ASN A 205 -14.32 -59.42 -22.66
CA ASN A 205 -14.58 -58.32 -21.73
C ASN A 205 -13.37 -58.08 -20.81
N TRP A 206 -13.29 -56.87 -20.24
CA TRP A 206 -12.19 -56.48 -19.36
C TRP A 206 -12.04 -57.43 -18.16
N GLU A 207 -13.14 -57.89 -17.58
CA GLU A 207 -13.19 -58.78 -16.44
C GLU A 207 -12.52 -60.13 -16.75
N SER A 208 -12.84 -60.75 -17.89
CA SER A 208 -12.28 -62.05 -18.24
C SER A 208 -10.82 -61.97 -18.66
N ILE A 209 -10.42 -60.93 -19.41
CA ILE A 209 -9.03 -60.79 -19.86
C ILE A 209 -8.07 -60.69 -18.69
N ASN A 210 -8.47 -60.00 -17.62
CA ASN A 210 -7.60 -59.74 -16.49
C ASN A 210 -7.68 -60.81 -15.40
N PHE A 211 -8.80 -61.55 -15.29
CA PHE A 211 -9.06 -62.41 -14.12
C PHE A 211 -9.61 -63.82 -14.43
N TYR A 212 -9.94 -64.16 -15.69
CA TYR A 212 -10.42 -65.50 -16.06
C TYR A 212 -9.28 -66.38 -16.59
N ASP A 213 -9.06 -67.54 -15.96
CA ASP A 213 -7.95 -68.46 -16.26
C ASP A 213 -6.56 -67.78 -16.22
N VAL A 214 -6.42 -66.73 -15.41
CA VAL A 214 -5.18 -65.97 -15.20
C VAL A 214 -4.50 -66.47 -13.92
N PRO A 215 -3.17 -66.72 -13.94
CA PRO A 215 -2.44 -67.07 -12.72
C PRO A 215 -2.59 -66.03 -11.62
N LEU A 216 -2.71 -66.48 -10.38
CA LEU A 216 -2.90 -65.65 -9.19
C LEU A 216 -1.90 -64.50 -9.11
N ALA A 217 -0.61 -64.78 -9.36
CA ALA A 217 0.44 -63.76 -9.34
C ALA A 217 0.20 -62.62 -10.35
N ALA A 218 -0.29 -62.94 -11.56
CA ALA A 218 -0.57 -61.94 -12.59
C ALA A 218 -1.86 -61.15 -12.29
N GLY A 219 -2.90 -61.81 -11.78
CA GLY A 219 -4.14 -61.14 -11.38
C GLY A 219 -3.94 -60.20 -10.19
N VAL A 220 -3.14 -60.60 -9.18
CA VAL A 220 -2.77 -59.73 -8.07
C VAL A 220 -1.92 -58.54 -8.53
N ALA A 221 -0.95 -58.75 -9.43
CA ALA A 221 -0.18 -57.65 -10.01
C ALA A 221 -1.06 -56.63 -10.76
N THR A 222 -2.08 -57.10 -11.50
CA THR A 222 -3.07 -56.24 -12.15
C THR A 222 -3.88 -55.42 -11.14
N LEU A 223 -4.28 -56.02 -10.02
CA LEU A 223 -4.95 -55.31 -8.93
C LEU A 223 -4.03 -54.25 -8.28
N SER A 224 -2.75 -54.57 -8.06
CA SER A 224 -1.76 -53.61 -7.56
C SER A 224 -1.52 -52.46 -8.54
N LYS A 225 -1.53 -52.73 -9.85
CA LYS A 225 -1.45 -51.69 -10.88
C LYS A 225 -2.63 -50.72 -10.79
N LEU A 226 -3.86 -51.23 -10.57
CA LEU A 226 -5.03 -50.39 -10.35
C LEU A 226 -4.91 -49.53 -9.08
N GLN A 227 -4.35 -50.07 -7.99
CA GLN A 227 -4.08 -49.27 -6.77
C GLN A 227 -3.12 -48.11 -7.06
N VAL A 228 -2.04 -48.36 -7.82
CA VAL A 228 -1.10 -47.30 -8.26
C VAL A 228 -1.80 -46.24 -9.10
N ASP A 229 -2.61 -46.64 -10.08
CA ASP A 229 -3.34 -45.70 -10.95
C ASP A 229 -4.32 -44.82 -10.16
N ILE A 230 -5.04 -45.40 -9.18
CA ILE A 230 -5.93 -44.67 -8.28
C ILE A 230 -5.15 -43.63 -7.47
N ARG A 231 -4.03 -44.03 -6.84
CA ARG A 231 -3.18 -43.12 -6.05
C ARG A 231 -2.51 -42.04 -6.90
N SER A 232 -2.12 -42.35 -8.13
CA SER A 232 -1.57 -41.35 -9.05
C SER A 232 -2.63 -40.34 -9.45
N SER A 233 -3.83 -40.80 -9.78
CA SER A 233 -4.94 -39.93 -10.17
C SER A 233 -5.40 -39.02 -9.03
N GLU A 234 -5.43 -39.54 -7.80
CA GLU A 234 -5.66 -38.76 -6.58
C GLU A 234 -4.65 -37.61 -6.46
N ASN A 235 -3.34 -37.91 -6.52
CA ASN A 235 -2.28 -36.91 -6.47
C ASN A 235 -2.44 -35.81 -7.53
N ASP A 236 -2.73 -36.20 -8.77
CA ASP A 236 -2.84 -35.26 -9.88
C ASP A 236 -4.04 -34.30 -9.69
N VAL A 237 -5.17 -34.79 -9.19
CA VAL A 237 -6.34 -33.95 -8.89
C VAL A 237 -6.08 -33.04 -7.68
N VAL A 238 -5.42 -33.52 -6.64
CA VAL A 238 -5.07 -32.70 -5.46
C VAL A 238 -4.14 -31.55 -5.86
N LYS A 239 -3.10 -31.83 -6.66
CA LYS A 239 -2.24 -30.78 -7.25
C LYS A 239 -3.01 -29.80 -8.10
N TRP A 240 -3.93 -30.31 -8.92
CA TRP A 240 -4.74 -29.47 -9.78
C TRP A 240 -5.63 -28.53 -8.98
N LEU A 241 -6.33 -29.04 -7.95
CA LEU A 241 -7.16 -28.25 -7.04
C LEU A 241 -6.34 -27.16 -6.34
N TYR A 242 -5.15 -27.50 -5.85
CA TYR A 242 -4.26 -26.53 -5.22
C TYR A 242 -3.81 -25.44 -6.22
N ARG A 243 -3.36 -25.82 -7.42
CA ARG A 243 -2.92 -24.90 -8.47
C ARG A 243 -4.04 -23.99 -9.00
N GLN A 244 -5.28 -24.45 -8.99
CA GLN A 244 -6.41 -23.62 -9.39
C GLN A 244 -6.62 -22.45 -8.44
N VAL A 245 -6.42 -22.66 -7.14
CA VAL A 245 -6.53 -21.59 -6.13
C VAL A 245 -5.32 -20.66 -6.22
N ASP A 246 -4.10 -21.21 -6.33
CA ASP A 246 -2.86 -20.43 -6.48
C ASP A 246 -2.85 -19.56 -7.75
N ARG A 247 -3.42 -20.05 -8.86
CA ARG A 247 -3.56 -19.26 -10.11
C ARG A 247 -4.46 -18.03 -9.95
N LYS A 248 -5.37 -18.02 -8.98
CA LYS A 248 -6.22 -16.86 -8.66
C LYS A 248 -5.52 -15.83 -7.78
N GLU A 249 -4.26 -16.05 -7.41
CA GLU A 249 -3.50 -15.07 -6.64
C GLU A 249 -2.79 -14.06 -7.55
N HIS A 250 -2.82 -12.79 -7.14
CA HIS A 250 -2.04 -11.76 -7.81
C HIS A 250 -0.55 -12.01 -7.59
N ARG A 251 0.15 -12.34 -8.68
CA ARG A 251 1.60 -12.52 -8.65
C ARG A 251 2.28 -11.17 -8.75
N PHE A 252 2.80 -10.67 -7.63
CA PHE A 252 3.66 -9.50 -7.60
C PHE A 252 5.13 -9.94 -7.58
N SER A 253 5.94 -9.39 -8.47
CA SER A 253 7.34 -9.80 -8.65
C SER A 253 8.32 -8.95 -7.84
N THR A 254 7.96 -7.71 -7.51
CA THR A 254 8.86 -6.73 -6.89
C THR A 254 8.22 -6.14 -5.63
N LEU A 255 9.01 -6.07 -4.55
CA LEU A 255 8.64 -5.45 -3.29
C LEU A 255 9.35 -4.11 -3.14
N THR A 256 8.62 -3.07 -2.76
CA THR A 256 9.15 -1.74 -2.46
C THR A 256 8.52 -1.23 -1.18
N THR A 257 9.24 -0.46 -0.38
CA THR A 257 8.65 0.27 0.74
C THR A 257 7.96 1.52 0.24
N ALA A 258 6.75 1.79 0.75
CA ALA A 258 6.01 3.03 0.52
C ALA A 258 5.82 3.75 1.86
N VAL A 259 6.01 5.06 1.85
CA VAL A 259 5.83 5.93 3.02
C VAL A 259 4.83 7.01 2.63
N ILE A 260 3.70 7.07 3.34
CA ILE A 260 2.67 8.09 3.13
C ILE A 260 2.67 9.02 4.36
N PRO A 261 3.26 10.22 4.26
CA PRO A 261 3.24 11.20 5.34
C PRO A 261 1.84 11.81 5.50
N GLN A 262 1.42 12.08 6.75
CA GLN A 262 0.17 12.82 7.00
C GLN A 262 0.30 14.30 6.63
N SER A 263 1.48 14.89 6.83
CA SER A 263 1.84 16.23 6.38
C SER A 263 3.32 16.28 6.03
N ASN A 264 3.64 16.89 4.89
CA ASN A 264 5.02 17.17 4.49
C ASN A 264 5.62 18.41 5.16
N LEU A 265 4.79 19.21 5.84
CA LEU A 265 5.20 20.41 6.54
C LEU A 265 4.92 20.26 8.05
N VAL A 266 5.97 20.35 8.85
CA VAL A 266 5.90 20.33 10.32
C VAL A 266 6.67 21.53 10.88
N MET A 267 6.16 22.17 11.94
CA MET A 267 6.91 23.23 12.60
C MET A 267 7.97 22.64 13.51
N LEU A 268 9.01 23.43 13.81
CA LEU A 268 10.04 23.02 14.77
C LEU A 268 9.39 22.75 16.13
N GLY A 269 9.49 21.52 16.63
CA GLY A 269 8.85 21.05 17.86
C GLY A 269 7.57 20.23 17.67
N ASP A 270 7.04 20.13 16.45
CA ASP A 270 5.90 19.25 16.15
C ASP A 270 6.37 17.82 15.81
N SER A 271 5.48 16.83 15.96
CA SER A 271 5.76 15.43 15.61
C SER A 271 5.47 15.14 14.14
N PHE A 272 6.46 14.65 13.39
CA PHE A 272 6.26 14.08 12.06
C PHE A 272 5.58 12.71 12.15
N ARG A 273 4.50 12.48 11.39
CA ARG A 273 3.74 11.23 11.35
C ARG A 273 3.59 10.74 9.91
N ALA A 274 3.85 9.46 9.69
CA ALA A 274 3.74 8.82 8.39
C ALA A 274 3.39 7.34 8.54
N ASP A 275 2.58 6.83 7.62
CA ASP A 275 2.28 5.40 7.50
C ASP A 275 3.33 4.74 6.61
N VAL A 276 3.99 3.70 7.13
CA VAL A 276 5.03 2.96 6.42
C VAL A 276 4.52 1.55 6.15
N PHE A 277 4.47 1.16 4.88
CA PHE A 277 4.01 -0.18 4.49
C PHE A 277 4.83 -0.74 3.32
N LEU A 278 4.72 -2.04 3.12
CA LEU A 278 5.33 -2.74 2.01
C LEU A 278 4.35 -2.77 0.83
N ALA A 279 4.76 -2.23 -0.31
CA ALA A 279 4.02 -2.26 -1.56
C ALA A 279 4.61 -3.31 -2.48
N ALA A 280 3.77 -4.19 -3.02
CA ALA A 280 4.15 -5.17 -4.02
C ALA A 280 3.60 -4.74 -5.38
N TYR A 281 4.41 -4.84 -6.45
CA TYR A 281 3.98 -4.54 -7.82
C TYR A 281 4.71 -5.41 -8.84
N ASP A 282 4.20 -5.47 -10.07
CA ASP A 282 4.82 -6.22 -11.17
C ASP A 282 5.15 -5.30 -12.36
N PRO A 283 6.44 -5.18 -12.77
CA PRO A 283 6.82 -4.38 -13.94
C PRO A 283 6.36 -4.97 -15.29
N LYS A 284 6.05 -6.27 -15.33
CA LYS A 284 5.62 -6.95 -16.57
C LYS A 284 4.13 -6.73 -16.85
N ASN A 285 3.28 -6.85 -15.84
CA ASN A 285 1.88 -6.48 -15.92
C ASN A 285 1.70 -4.97 -15.72
N ARG A 286 1.79 -4.19 -16.81
CA ARG A 286 1.77 -2.72 -16.78
C ARG A 286 0.34 -2.19 -16.61
N PRO A 287 -0.02 -1.61 -15.44
CA PRO A 287 -1.38 -1.13 -15.22
C PRO A 287 -1.64 0.19 -15.94
N THR A 288 -2.87 0.39 -16.43
CA THR A 288 -3.28 1.69 -16.97
C THR A 288 -3.79 2.56 -15.83
N VAL A 289 -3.10 3.67 -15.56
CA VAL A 289 -3.48 4.61 -14.49
C VAL A 289 -4.12 5.85 -15.08
N THR A 290 -5.33 6.17 -14.66
CA THR A 290 -6.08 7.34 -15.10
C THR A 290 -6.33 8.31 -13.95
N ILE A 291 -6.43 9.60 -14.27
CA ILE A 291 -6.93 10.65 -13.37
C ILE A 291 -8.40 10.92 -13.70
N ASP A 292 -9.20 11.25 -12.69
CA ASP A 292 -10.57 11.75 -12.87
C ASP A 292 -10.53 13.04 -13.72
N GLY A 293 -10.90 12.89 -15.00
CA GLY A 293 -10.63 13.88 -16.07
C GLY A 293 -10.14 13.26 -17.38
N GLY A 294 -9.90 11.94 -17.40
CA GLY A 294 -9.67 11.15 -18.63
C GLY A 294 -8.23 11.12 -19.14
N SER A 295 -7.29 11.73 -18.42
CA SER A 295 -5.87 11.67 -18.76
C SER A 295 -5.21 10.42 -18.17
N THR A 296 -4.51 9.67 -19.03
CA THR A 296 -3.70 8.51 -18.63
C THR A 296 -2.30 8.98 -18.22
N LEU A 297 -1.84 8.52 -17.07
CA LEU A 297 -0.51 8.83 -16.57
C LEU A 297 0.57 7.99 -17.28
N PRO A 298 1.71 8.60 -17.67
CA PRO A 298 2.82 7.84 -18.20
C PRO A 298 3.43 6.95 -17.10
N LEU A 299 3.68 5.69 -17.45
CA LEU A 299 4.42 4.75 -16.62
C LEU A 299 5.92 4.94 -16.86
N GLY A 300 6.69 5.04 -15.79
CA GLY A 300 8.14 4.97 -15.86
C GLY A 300 8.63 3.56 -16.20
N THR A 301 9.92 3.45 -16.53
CA THR A 301 10.60 2.15 -16.71
C THR A 301 10.62 1.30 -15.44
N ASP A 302 10.40 1.93 -14.29
CA ASP A 302 10.23 1.33 -12.97
C ASP A 302 8.84 0.75 -12.72
N GLY A 303 7.91 0.84 -13.69
CA GLY A 303 6.53 0.35 -13.57
C GLY A 303 5.62 1.27 -12.74
N LYS A 304 6.09 2.46 -12.35
CA LYS A 304 5.34 3.41 -11.51
C LYS A 304 4.75 4.52 -12.37
N ALA A 305 3.48 4.85 -12.18
CA ALA A 305 2.86 6.03 -12.81
C ALA A 305 3.42 7.32 -12.20
N LYS A 306 3.76 8.30 -13.04
CA LYS A 306 4.28 9.60 -12.59
C LYS A 306 3.18 10.65 -12.66
N LEU A 307 2.60 10.98 -11.51
CA LEU A 307 1.60 12.05 -11.39
C LEU A 307 2.30 13.42 -11.38
N GLN A 308 1.97 14.28 -12.33
CA GLN A 308 2.43 15.67 -12.38
C GLN A 308 1.24 16.59 -12.65
N VAL A 309 0.87 17.38 -11.65
CA VAL A 309 -0.24 18.34 -11.72
C VAL A 309 0.27 19.72 -11.38
N ARG A 310 -0.17 20.74 -12.13
CA ARG A 310 0.16 22.14 -11.87
C ARG A 310 -0.76 22.71 -10.79
N GLY A 311 -0.19 23.34 -9.77
CA GLY A 311 -0.96 24.00 -8.70
C GLY A 311 -1.44 25.39 -9.11
N ASP A 312 -2.61 25.48 -9.74
CA ASP A 312 -3.15 26.76 -10.24
C ASP A 312 -4.04 27.50 -9.22
N ARG A 313 -4.55 26.80 -8.19
CA ARG A 313 -5.43 27.36 -7.17
C ARG A 313 -4.83 27.15 -5.79
N VAL A 314 -4.70 28.23 -5.02
CA VAL A 314 -4.23 28.20 -3.63
C VAL A 314 -5.23 27.44 -2.77
N GLY A 315 -4.74 26.61 -1.85
CA GLY A 315 -5.53 25.79 -0.93
C GLY A 315 -5.25 24.29 -1.09
N GLU A 316 -6.05 23.49 -0.39
CA GLU A 316 -6.01 22.03 -0.49
C GLU A 316 -6.63 21.58 -1.82
N GLN A 317 -5.92 20.74 -2.55
CA GLN A 317 -6.35 20.16 -3.81
C GLN A 317 -6.39 18.64 -3.67
N VAL A 318 -7.45 18.02 -4.18
CA VAL A 318 -7.64 16.57 -4.17
C VAL A 318 -7.48 16.05 -5.60
N VAL A 319 -6.68 15.02 -5.79
CA VAL A 319 -6.54 14.29 -7.05
C VAL A 319 -7.08 12.89 -6.85
N ASN A 320 -8.11 12.56 -7.61
CA ASN A 320 -8.70 11.22 -7.66
C ASN A 320 -8.37 10.56 -8.99
N GLY A 321 -8.36 9.24 -9.00
CA GLY A 321 -8.19 8.49 -10.22
C GLY A 321 -8.41 7.00 -10.00
N THR A 322 -8.15 6.22 -11.06
CA THR A 322 -8.31 4.78 -11.04
C THR A 322 -7.09 4.09 -11.63
N ILE A 323 -6.66 3.01 -11.00
CA ILE A 323 -5.67 2.09 -11.52
C ILE A 323 -6.42 0.90 -12.09
N MET A 324 -6.25 0.64 -13.38
CA MET A 324 -6.76 -0.56 -14.04
C MET A 324 -5.61 -1.53 -14.26
N PHE A 325 -5.72 -2.75 -13.75
CA PHE A 325 -4.72 -3.79 -13.93
C PHE A 325 -5.39 -5.09 -14.40
N GLU A 326 -4.65 -5.92 -15.12
CA GLU A 326 -5.15 -7.24 -15.52
C GLU A 326 -4.96 -8.22 -14.36
N GLY A 327 -6.05 -8.56 -13.68
CA GLY A 327 -6.10 -9.59 -12.66
C GLY A 327 -6.29 -10.99 -13.25
N PRO A 328 -6.20 -12.03 -12.41
CA PRO A 328 -6.36 -13.43 -12.84
C PRO A 328 -7.76 -13.74 -13.38
N ASP A 329 -8.79 -13.02 -12.91
CA ASP A 329 -10.19 -13.16 -13.37
C ASP A 329 -10.61 -12.11 -14.41
N GLY A 330 -9.69 -11.22 -14.83
CA GLY A 330 -9.94 -10.16 -15.81
C GLY A 330 -9.49 -8.77 -15.36
N PRO A 331 -9.82 -7.70 -16.11
CA PRO A 331 -9.43 -6.34 -15.77
C PRO A 331 -10.16 -5.82 -14.53
N GLU A 332 -9.40 -5.46 -13.51
CA GLU A 332 -9.88 -4.94 -12.24
C GLU A 332 -9.51 -3.46 -12.07
N LYS A 333 -10.33 -2.73 -11.30
CA LYS A 333 -10.19 -1.28 -11.10
C LYS A 333 -10.08 -0.93 -9.63
N PHE A 334 -9.01 -0.22 -9.26
CA PHE A 334 -8.80 0.30 -7.91
C PHE A 334 -8.79 1.83 -7.91
N PRO A 335 -9.70 2.49 -7.16
CA PRO A 335 -9.68 3.93 -7.01
C PRO A 335 -8.51 4.36 -6.11
N TYR A 336 -7.92 5.52 -6.39
CA TYR A 336 -6.98 6.18 -5.50
C TYR A 336 -7.36 7.66 -5.32
N SER A 337 -7.01 8.21 -4.16
CA SER A 337 -7.18 9.62 -3.84
C SER A 337 -5.94 10.12 -3.10
N THR A 338 -5.41 11.26 -3.52
CA THR A 338 -4.30 11.94 -2.85
C THR A 338 -4.59 13.42 -2.75
N THR A 339 -4.23 14.04 -1.62
CA THR A 339 -4.36 15.47 -1.42
C THR A 339 -2.99 16.16 -1.50
N TYR A 340 -2.95 17.39 -1.99
CA TYR A 340 -1.75 18.23 -2.00
C TYR A 340 -2.12 19.69 -1.73
N GLN A 341 -1.24 20.42 -1.03
CA GLN A 341 -1.47 21.81 -0.68
C GLN A 341 -0.74 22.74 -1.65
N VAL A 342 -1.46 23.70 -2.23
CA VAL A 342 -0.87 24.77 -3.04
C VAL A 342 -0.83 26.05 -2.23
N MET A 343 0.36 26.63 -2.08
CA MET A 343 0.57 27.89 -1.38
C MET A 343 1.06 28.95 -2.35
N ALA A 344 0.56 30.18 -2.21
CA ALA A 344 1.15 31.31 -2.92
C ALA A 344 2.57 31.56 -2.38
N PRO A 345 3.56 31.82 -3.24
CA PRO A 345 4.91 32.18 -2.79
C PRO A 345 4.83 33.47 -1.97
N LEU A 346 5.35 33.45 -0.74
CA LEU A 346 5.45 34.61 0.14
C LEU A 346 6.90 35.08 0.21
N LEU A 347 7.14 36.33 -0.16
CA LEU A 347 8.41 37.02 0.09
C LEU A 347 8.21 38.02 1.23
N VAL A 348 8.83 37.76 2.38
CA VAL A 348 8.84 38.70 3.49
C VAL A 348 10.11 39.55 3.41
N ALA A 349 9.98 40.75 2.86
CA ALA A 349 11.07 41.73 2.83
C ALA A 349 10.90 42.72 3.99
N SER A 350 11.66 42.51 5.07
CA SER A 350 11.62 43.39 6.24
C SER A 350 12.89 44.25 6.33
N PRO A 351 12.80 45.58 6.15
CA PRO A 351 13.97 46.45 6.25
C PRO A 351 14.54 46.48 7.67
N THR A 352 15.78 45.99 7.84
CA THR A 352 16.42 45.81 9.16
C THR A 352 16.62 47.10 9.94
N LYS A 353 16.82 48.24 9.26
CA LYS A 353 16.96 49.56 9.89
C LYS A 353 15.63 50.24 10.24
N MET A 354 14.49 49.69 9.79
CA MET A 354 13.16 50.23 10.01
C MET A 354 12.39 49.55 11.15
N ASN A 355 13.05 48.69 11.94
CA ASN A 355 12.48 48.14 13.18
C ASN A 355 12.42 49.21 14.30
N VAL A 356 11.74 50.31 14.02
CA VAL A 356 11.62 51.48 14.89
C VAL A 356 10.15 51.74 15.13
N LEU A 357 9.78 51.97 16.39
CA LEU A 357 8.47 52.47 16.77
C LEU A 357 8.63 53.86 17.39
N TYR A 358 7.77 54.79 17.00
CA TYR A 358 7.81 56.18 17.43
C TYR A 358 6.92 56.44 18.64
N ARG A 359 7.41 57.21 19.60
CA ARG A 359 6.64 57.62 20.79
C ARG A 359 5.60 58.69 20.46
N GLY A 360 4.42 58.58 21.04
CA GLY A 360 3.38 59.61 20.92
C GLY A 360 2.62 59.62 19.59
N VAL A 361 2.79 58.58 18.77
CA VAL A 361 1.95 58.31 17.58
C VAL A 361 1.54 56.85 17.54
N ASP A 362 0.49 56.57 16.77
CA ASP A 362 0.04 55.21 16.49
C ASP A 362 0.95 54.57 15.43
N ASN A 363 1.58 53.45 15.78
CA ASN A 363 2.50 52.74 14.89
C ASN A 363 1.80 51.48 14.33
N PRO A 364 1.40 51.47 13.04
CA PRO A 364 0.86 50.26 12.43
C PRO A 364 1.96 49.22 12.23
N ILE A 365 1.67 47.97 12.60
CA ILE A 365 2.54 46.80 12.49
C ILE A 365 1.73 45.71 11.79
N ASP A 366 2.29 45.15 10.73
CA ASP A 366 1.76 43.94 10.11
C ASP A 366 2.43 42.71 10.75
N LEU A 367 1.61 41.83 11.34
CA LEU A 367 2.05 40.62 12.01
C LEU A 367 1.34 39.44 11.37
N SER A 368 2.08 38.63 10.62
CA SER A 368 1.59 37.39 10.04
C SER A 368 2.42 36.21 10.52
N VAL A 369 1.73 35.10 10.82
CA VAL A 369 2.36 33.83 11.15
C VAL A 369 2.01 32.85 10.02
N PRO A 370 3.01 32.28 9.32
CA PRO A 370 2.75 31.32 8.26
C PRO A 370 1.89 30.15 8.75
N GLY A 371 0.83 29.83 8.00
CA GLY A 371 -0.06 28.71 8.30
C GLY A 371 -1.10 28.96 9.39
N VAL A 372 -1.19 30.18 9.94
CA VAL A 372 -2.14 30.51 11.02
C VAL A 372 -3.02 31.68 10.58
N PRO A 373 -4.37 31.54 10.61
CA PRO A 373 -5.25 32.66 10.31
C PRO A 373 -5.13 33.77 11.37
N MET A 374 -5.23 35.03 10.94
CA MET A 374 -5.06 36.22 11.79
C MET A 374 -6.02 36.27 13.01
N GLU A 375 -7.14 35.56 12.96
CA GLU A 375 -8.08 35.40 14.08
C GLU A 375 -7.48 34.65 15.28
N ARG A 376 -6.54 33.74 15.03
CA ARG A 376 -5.89 32.91 16.06
C ARG A 376 -4.56 33.49 16.55
N VAL A 377 -4.23 34.70 16.08
CA VAL A 377 -3.00 35.42 16.38
C VAL A 377 -3.32 36.48 17.43
N GLN A 378 -2.70 36.40 18.60
CA GLN A 378 -2.82 37.42 19.64
C GLN A 378 -1.46 38.05 19.92
N ALA A 379 -1.29 39.31 19.55
CA ALA A 379 -0.06 40.04 19.78
C ALA A 379 0.00 40.62 21.20
N THR A 380 1.19 40.62 21.78
CA THR A 380 1.53 41.21 23.07
C THR A 380 2.80 42.04 22.91
N ILE A 381 2.91 43.14 23.64
CA ILE A 381 4.07 44.03 23.62
C ILE A 381 4.60 44.23 25.04
N SER A 382 5.92 44.29 25.20
CA SER A 382 6.55 44.44 26.52
C SER A 382 6.31 45.80 27.19
N THR A 383 6.10 46.85 26.39
CA THR A 383 5.95 48.24 26.85
C THR A 383 4.92 48.96 25.99
N GLY A 384 4.01 49.72 26.60
CA GLY A 384 2.91 50.39 25.91
C GLY A 384 1.70 49.46 25.71
N ARG A 385 0.95 49.70 24.63
CA ARG A 385 -0.26 48.95 24.27
C ARG A 385 -0.21 48.55 22.81
N ILE A 386 -0.64 47.33 22.50
CA ILE A 386 -0.86 46.85 21.14
C ILE A 386 -2.31 46.43 20.97
N VAL A 387 -2.98 46.93 19.94
CA VAL A 387 -4.41 46.68 19.70
C VAL A 387 -4.62 46.27 18.25
N ARG A 388 -5.52 45.32 18.01
CA ARG A 388 -5.88 44.91 16.66
C ARG A 388 -6.73 45.97 15.99
N SER A 389 -6.39 46.32 14.75
CA SER A 389 -7.14 47.23 13.89
C SER A 389 -7.33 46.58 12.52
N GLY A 390 -8.44 45.87 12.34
CA GLY A 390 -8.69 45.07 11.13
C GLY A 390 -7.67 43.94 10.96
N ASN A 391 -6.91 44.00 9.86
CA ASN A 391 -5.83 43.05 9.53
C ASN A 391 -4.44 43.50 9.98
N THR A 392 -4.32 44.63 10.68
CA THR A 392 -3.04 45.10 11.23
C THR A 392 -3.13 45.29 12.74
N TRP A 393 -1.98 45.52 13.37
CA TRP A 393 -1.87 45.86 14.78
C TRP A 393 -1.37 47.28 14.94
N ILE A 394 -1.88 48.02 15.92
CA ILE A 394 -1.41 49.37 16.24
C ILE A 394 -0.72 49.33 17.59
N ALA A 395 0.57 49.69 17.61
CA ALA A 395 1.35 49.86 18.82
C ALA A 395 1.44 51.34 19.20
N SER A 396 1.11 51.66 20.45
CA SER A 396 1.14 53.03 20.97
C SER A 396 1.54 53.08 22.46
N GLY A 397 1.88 54.27 22.95
CA GLY A 397 2.18 54.50 24.37
C GLY A 397 3.45 53.82 24.90
N MET A 398 4.41 53.49 24.03
CA MET A 398 5.64 52.81 24.45
C MET A 398 6.58 53.73 25.22
N ASN A 399 7.30 53.13 26.15
CA ASN A 399 8.19 53.76 27.10
C ASN A 399 9.50 52.95 27.18
N GLY A 400 10.62 53.60 27.49
CA GLY A 400 11.96 52.99 27.43
C GLY A 400 12.59 53.01 26.02
N ALA A 401 13.74 52.36 25.86
CA ALA A 401 14.55 52.40 24.63
C ALA A 401 14.21 51.31 23.60
N SER A 402 13.50 50.25 24.02
CA SER A 402 13.14 49.11 23.19
C SER A 402 11.79 48.53 23.59
N ALA A 403 11.05 48.02 22.61
CA ALA A 403 9.81 47.29 22.82
C ALA A 403 9.93 45.91 22.15
N GLU A 404 9.52 44.86 22.86
CA GLU A 404 9.53 43.49 22.38
C GLU A 404 8.11 43.05 22.08
N VAL A 405 7.84 42.64 20.84
CA VAL A 405 6.54 42.11 20.43
C VAL A 405 6.61 40.59 20.40
N SER A 406 5.70 39.93 21.12
CA SER A 406 5.52 38.48 21.10
C SER A 406 4.11 38.16 20.64
N VAL A 407 3.95 37.06 19.92
CA VAL A 407 2.65 36.58 19.45
C VAL A 407 2.32 35.28 20.16
N VAL A 408 1.11 35.16 20.69
CA VAL A 408 0.54 33.90 21.13
C VAL A 408 -0.40 33.41 20.03
N VAL A 409 -0.13 32.21 19.53
CA VAL A 409 -0.95 31.55 18.52
C VAL A 409 -1.76 30.45 19.18
N THR A 410 -3.03 30.37 18.84
CA THR A 410 -3.87 29.19 19.13
C THR A 410 -3.82 28.24 17.94
N MET A 411 -3.27 27.05 18.15
CA MET A 411 -3.16 26.01 17.14
C MET A 411 -4.52 25.31 16.91
N ALA A 412 -4.64 24.52 15.84
CA ALA A 412 -5.89 23.85 15.49
C ALA A 412 -6.31 22.77 16.51
N ASP A 413 -5.37 22.28 17.31
CA ASP A 413 -5.56 21.31 18.40
C ASP A 413 -5.99 21.96 19.74
N GLY A 414 -6.14 23.29 19.78
CA GLY A 414 -6.48 24.04 21.00
C GLY A 414 -5.28 24.40 21.88
N GLY A 415 -4.07 23.94 21.54
CA GLY A 415 -2.84 24.34 22.21
C GLY A 415 -2.49 25.80 21.94
N THR A 416 -1.90 26.49 22.92
CA THR A 416 -1.36 27.83 22.72
C THR A 416 0.16 27.79 22.65
N ARG A 417 0.75 28.54 21.72
CA ARG A 417 2.19 28.61 21.52
C ARG A 417 2.64 30.06 21.38
N ARG A 418 3.73 30.41 22.08
CA ARG A 418 4.34 31.74 21.99
C ARG A 418 5.43 31.75 20.90
N ILE A 419 5.37 32.76 20.04
CA ILE A 419 6.30 33.05 18.95
C ILE A 419 6.92 34.44 19.20
N GLY A 420 8.23 34.57 18.97
CA GLY A 420 8.98 35.79 19.28
C GLY A 420 9.79 35.68 20.58
N PRO A 421 10.49 36.74 21.00
CA PRO A 421 10.20 38.15 20.74
C PRO A 421 10.88 38.76 19.50
N VAL A 422 10.16 39.66 18.81
CA VAL A 422 10.73 40.60 17.82
C VAL A 422 11.06 41.92 18.52
N ARG A 423 12.30 42.38 18.40
CA ARG A 423 12.79 43.60 19.05
C ARG A 423 12.64 44.82 18.17
N PHE A 424 11.89 45.81 18.65
CA PHE A 424 11.77 47.14 18.07
C PHE A 424 12.52 48.17 18.90
N ARG A 425 13.18 49.11 18.23
CA ARG A 425 13.81 50.28 18.86
C ARG A 425 12.76 51.36 19.05
N VAL A 426 12.64 51.89 20.26
CA VAL A 426 11.68 52.97 20.53
C VAL A 426 12.40 54.30 20.38
N LYS A 427 12.00 55.10 19.38
CA LYS A 427 12.55 56.43 19.12
C LYS A 427 11.48 57.50 19.32
N ASP A 428 11.93 58.73 19.56
CA ASP A 428 11.05 59.87 19.48
C ASP A 428 10.83 60.28 18.02
N LEU A 429 9.72 60.96 17.76
CA LEU A 429 9.50 61.59 16.46
C LEU A 429 10.67 62.54 16.14
N PRO A 430 11.09 62.60 14.88
CA PRO A 430 11.97 63.67 14.41
C PRO A 430 11.39 65.03 14.82
N PRO A 431 12.24 65.97 15.28
CA PRO A 431 11.76 67.30 15.64
C PRO A 431 11.13 67.98 14.41
N PRO A 432 9.98 68.67 14.56
CA PRO A 432 9.38 69.39 13.45
C PRO A 432 10.23 70.62 13.09
N THR A 433 10.01 71.16 11.90
CA THR A 433 10.63 72.42 11.49
C THR A 433 9.71 73.58 11.86
N ALA A 434 10.27 74.60 12.50
CA ALA A 434 9.54 75.83 12.79
C ALA A 434 9.40 76.66 11.50
N ILE A 435 8.20 77.18 11.25
CA ILE A 435 7.89 78.05 10.11
C ILE A 435 7.06 79.24 10.58
N ILE A 436 7.26 80.41 9.99
CA ILE A 436 6.33 81.51 10.19
C ILE A 436 5.13 81.25 9.29
N SER A 437 3.93 81.39 9.85
CA SER A 437 2.68 81.10 9.15
C SER A 437 2.54 81.93 7.87
N GLY A 438 2.44 81.27 6.71
CA GLY A 438 2.38 81.92 5.40
C GLY A 438 3.75 82.07 4.69
N ILE A 439 4.83 81.62 5.33
CA ILE A 439 6.19 81.59 4.77
C ILE A 439 6.65 80.13 4.70
N GLU A 440 7.21 79.74 3.55
CA GLU A 440 7.73 78.39 3.36
C GLU A 440 9.04 78.18 4.16
N PRO A 441 9.27 76.95 4.66
CA PRO A 441 10.52 76.61 5.33
C PRO A 441 11.72 76.79 4.39
N GLY A 442 12.79 77.41 4.90
CA GLY A 442 14.05 77.60 4.16
C GLY A 442 14.17 78.92 3.38
N VAL A 443 13.12 79.75 3.33
CA VAL A 443 13.18 81.06 2.69
C VAL A 443 13.92 82.06 3.58
N THR A 444 15.00 82.65 3.07
CA THR A 444 15.86 83.60 3.82
C THR A 444 15.51 85.07 3.59
N ARG A 445 14.73 85.37 2.56
CA ARG A 445 14.29 86.73 2.19
C ARG A 445 12.80 86.76 1.90
N VAL A 446 12.06 87.62 2.58
CA VAL A 446 10.59 87.67 2.47
C VAL A 446 10.13 89.12 2.37
N PRO A 447 9.17 89.45 1.47
CA PRO A 447 8.62 90.78 1.38
C PRO A 447 7.81 91.13 2.63
N LYS A 448 7.92 92.39 3.06
CA LYS A 448 7.24 92.93 4.26
C LYS A 448 5.76 92.54 4.39
N ASN A 449 5.01 92.53 3.29
CA ASN A 449 3.56 92.27 3.31
C ASN A 449 3.22 90.88 3.86
N LYS A 450 4.07 89.87 3.61
CA LYS A 450 3.86 88.50 4.12
C LYS A 450 4.04 88.43 5.64
N PHE A 451 4.93 89.22 6.21
CA PHE A 451 5.13 89.28 7.67
C PHE A 451 3.95 89.93 8.39
N CYS A 452 3.43 91.05 7.89
CA CYS A 452 2.28 91.73 8.51
C CYS A 452 1.00 90.85 8.45
N ALA A 453 0.88 89.97 7.44
CA ALA A 453 -0.22 89.01 7.32
C ALA A 453 0.00 87.70 8.11
N SER A 454 1.17 87.48 8.71
CA SER A 454 1.50 86.25 9.42
C SER A 454 0.88 86.24 10.83
N PRO A 455 0.01 85.28 11.19
CA PRO A 455 -0.60 85.24 12.51
C PRO A 455 0.35 84.78 13.63
N GLY A 456 1.43 84.07 13.31
CA GLY A 456 2.34 83.49 14.30
C GLY A 456 3.33 82.47 13.72
N VAL A 457 3.88 81.65 14.61
CA VAL A 457 4.85 80.60 14.32
C VAL A 457 4.16 79.24 14.42
N LEU A 458 4.36 78.39 13.42
CA LEU A 458 3.85 77.02 13.35
C LEU A 458 5.02 76.04 13.39
N ALA A 459 4.76 74.82 13.85
CA ALA A 459 5.70 73.72 13.79
C ALA A 459 5.12 72.67 12.83
N LYS A 460 5.87 72.33 11.78
CA LYS A 460 5.45 71.33 10.79
C LYS A 460 6.56 70.33 10.55
N SER A 461 6.23 69.05 10.62
CA SER A 461 7.15 67.98 10.26
C SER A 461 7.23 67.88 8.73
N LEU A 462 8.43 68.06 8.19
CA LEU A 462 8.69 67.89 6.76
C LEU A 462 8.98 66.40 6.50
N GLY A 463 8.16 65.75 5.66
CA GLY A 463 8.36 64.35 5.27
C GLY A 463 7.99 63.31 6.33
N SER A 464 7.12 63.64 7.29
CA SER A 464 6.56 62.66 8.22
C SER A 464 5.47 61.84 7.54
N GLU A 465 5.54 60.51 7.68
CA GLU A 465 4.49 59.58 7.26
C GLU A 465 3.38 59.45 8.33
N PHE A 466 3.56 60.10 9.49
CA PHE A 466 2.61 60.10 10.59
C PHE A 466 1.72 61.35 10.54
N GLY A 467 0.49 61.23 11.04
CA GLY A 467 -0.44 62.37 11.20
C GLY A 467 -0.09 63.26 12.39
N ASP A 468 1.17 63.63 12.56
CA ASP A 468 1.66 64.34 13.75
C ASP A 468 1.31 65.84 13.71
N GLN A 469 0.55 66.29 14.70
CA GLN A 469 0.18 67.70 14.86
C GLN A 469 1.01 68.34 15.97
N TRP A 470 1.87 69.28 15.61
CA TRP A 470 2.70 70.03 16.55
C TRP A 470 2.13 71.41 16.84
N GLN A 471 2.18 71.81 18.11
CA GLN A 471 1.77 73.12 18.58
C GLN A 471 2.96 73.84 19.23
N VAL A 472 3.26 75.05 18.76
CA VAL A 472 4.27 75.92 19.36
C VAL A 472 3.71 76.50 20.67
N ARG A 473 4.48 76.36 21.76
CA ARG A 473 4.12 76.82 23.11
C ARG A 473 4.79 78.12 23.46
N SER A 474 6.04 78.31 23.06
CA SER A 474 6.76 79.55 23.31
C SER A 474 7.78 79.80 22.23
N PHE A 475 8.07 81.08 21.99
CA PHE A 475 9.19 81.52 21.18
C PHE A 475 9.64 82.91 21.62
N GLU A 476 10.88 83.23 21.31
CA GLU A 476 11.48 84.55 21.48
C GLU A 476 11.61 85.20 20.10
N PHE A 477 11.13 86.43 19.98
CA PHE A 477 11.20 87.22 18.77
C PHE A 477 12.21 88.34 18.95
N THR A 478 13.22 88.37 18.08
CA THR A 478 14.29 89.38 18.11
C THR A 478 14.35 90.08 16.76
N LEU A 479 14.11 91.39 16.76
CA LEU A 479 14.30 92.24 15.60
C LEU A 479 15.63 93.00 15.72
N VAL A 480 16.49 92.83 14.73
CA VAL A 480 17.75 93.57 14.59
C VAL A 480 17.61 94.56 13.45
N ARG A 481 17.73 95.86 13.77
CA ARG A 481 17.83 96.94 12.78
C ARG A 481 19.25 97.48 12.76
N ASN A 482 19.75 97.79 11.57
CA ASN A 482 21.09 98.34 11.40
C ASN A 482 21.26 99.63 12.22
N GLY A 483 22.23 99.64 13.15
CA GLY A 483 22.52 100.78 14.02
C GLY A 483 21.57 101.00 15.23
N GLN A 484 20.66 100.07 15.54
CA GLN A 484 19.78 100.13 16.72
C GLN A 484 19.97 98.93 17.65
N SER A 485 19.65 99.11 18.94
CA SER A 485 19.59 97.99 19.87
C SER A 485 18.50 96.99 19.46
N PRO A 486 18.74 95.68 19.59
CA PRO A 486 17.78 94.65 19.21
C PRO A 486 16.51 94.75 20.06
N ILE A 487 15.35 94.60 19.42
CA ILE A 487 14.06 94.56 20.10
C ILE A 487 13.71 93.10 20.35
N ILE A 488 13.71 92.69 21.62
CA ILE A 488 13.42 91.33 22.04
C ILE A 488 12.01 91.30 22.66
N LYS A 489 11.19 90.34 22.24
CA LYS A 489 9.84 90.10 22.75
C LYS A 489 9.62 88.61 22.96
N TYR A 490 9.10 88.24 24.13
CA TYR A 490 8.77 86.86 24.46
C TYR A 490 7.30 86.56 24.16
N CYS A 491 7.03 85.38 23.62
CA CYS A 491 5.68 84.88 23.37
C CYS A 491 5.48 83.53 24.05
N ASN A 492 4.37 83.41 24.77
CA ASN A 492 3.94 82.18 25.47
C ASN A 492 2.81 81.45 24.72
N SER A 493 2.64 81.72 23.43
CA SER A 493 1.71 81.04 22.54
C SER A 493 2.31 80.89 21.15
N ASN A 494 1.61 80.22 20.24
CA ASN A 494 2.00 80.13 18.82
C ASN A 494 1.75 81.44 18.04
N ALA A 495 0.90 82.33 18.55
CA ALA A 495 0.50 83.56 17.87
C ALA A 495 1.42 84.74 18.22
N PHE A 496 1.60 85.67 17.28
CA PHE A 496 2.29 86.92 17.57
C PHE A 496 1.41 87.82 18.46
N THR A 497 2.02 88.42 19.48
CA THR A 497 1.38 89.46 20.31
C THR A 497 1.10 90.72 19.49
N GLU A 498 0.17 91.56 19.95
CA GLU A 498 -0.19 92.81 19.25
C GLU A 498 1.01 93.74 19.05
N ASP A 499 1.90 93.80 20.05
CA ASP A 499 3.20 94.49 19.98
C ASP A 499 4.04 94.02 18.79
N ILE A 500 4.18 92.70 18.62
CA ILE A 500 4.97 92.12 17.53
C ILE A 500 4.28 92.40 16.21
N LYS A 501 2.95 92.28 16.11
CA LYS A 501 2.21 92.61 14.88
C LYS A 501 2.43 94.07 14.46
N ALA A 502 2.41 95.01 15.42
CA ALA A 502 2.69 96.41 15.16
C ALA A 502 4.13 96.65 14.67
N ILE A 503 5.10 95.90 15.20
CA ILE A 503 6.50 95.92 14.76
C ILE A 503 6.64 95.34 13.34
N LEU A 504 6.01 94.20 13.06
CA LEU A 504 6.04 93.51 11.77
C LEU A 504 5.49 94.40 10.64
N CYS A 505 4.43 95.16 10.89
CA CYS A 505 3.89 96.09 9.88
C CYS A 505 4.74 97.37 9.70
N LYS A 506 5.72 97.64 10.58
CA LYS A 506 6.66 98.77 10.49
C LYS A 506 8.09 98.37 10.09
N LEU A 507 8.31 97.13 9.66
CA LEU A 507 9.61 96.66 9.16
C LEU A 507 10.09 97.48 7.95
N LYS A 508 11.42 97.61 7.84
CA LYS A 508 12.11 98.20 6.68
C LYS A 508 12.89 97.13 5.94
N SER A 509 13.14 97.35 4.65
CA SER A 509 14.03 96.47 3.87
C SER A 509 15.41 96.44 4.53
N GLY A 510 15.96 95.24 4.70
CA GLY A 510 17.24 95.01 5.37
C GLY A 510 17.15 94.70 6.88
N ASP A 511 15.99 94.86 7.52
CA ASP A 511 15.77 94.41 8.90
C ASP A 511 15.92 92.87 8.99
N MET A 512 16.57 92.38 10.06
CA MET A 512 16.76 90.94 10.32
C MET A 512 15.86 90.49 11.46
N ILE A 513 15.09 89.44 11.24
CA ILE A 513 14.21 88.83 12.23
C ILE A 513 14.81 87.49 12.64
N TYR A 514 14.99 87.31 13.94
CA TYR A 514 15.32 86.04 14.56
C TYR A 514 14.14 85.57 15.40
N VAL A 515 13.73 84.32 15.20
CA VAL A 515 12.79 83.64 16.07
C VAL A 515 13.54 82.49 16.73
N GLU A 516 13.80 82.62 18.03
CA GLU A 516 14.67 81.74 18.80
C GLU A 516 13.90 81.13 19.97
N GLY A 517 14.51 80.19 20.69
CA GLY A 517 13.88 79.57 21.87
C GLY A 517 12.54 78.88 21.58
N ILE A 518 12.31 78.44 20.34
CA ILE A 518 11.03 77.89 19.91
C ILE A 518 10.82 76.53 20.57
N LYS A 519 9.78 76.42 21.41
CA LYS A 519 9.36 75.15 22.04
C LYS A 519 8.06 74.68 21.42
N ALA A 520 8.04 73.45 20.92
CA ALA A 520 6.84 72.80 20.39
C ALA A 520 6.52 71.51 21.16
N VAL A 521 5.23 71.23 21.30
CA VAL A 521 4.71 69.98 21.86
C VAL A 521 3.77 69.33 20.85
N LEU A 522 3.70 68.00 20.86
CA LEU A 522 2.65 67.29 20.14
C LEU A 522 1.28 67.65 20.74
N ALA A 523 0.28 67.85 19.90
CA ALA A 523 -1.07 68.27 20.30
C ALA A 523 -1.74 67.27 21.24
N ASN A 524 -1.40 65.98 21.15
CA ASN A 524 -1.88 64.92 22.02
C ASN A 524 -1.21 64.90 23.41
N GLY A 525 -0.15 65.70 23.63
CA GLY A 525 0.58 65.75 24.91
C GLY A 525 1.39 64.49 25.25
N GLN A 526 1.48 63.51 24.35
CA GLN A 526 2.08 62.20 24.62
C GLN A 526 3.59 62.12 24.33
N ALA A 527 4.23 63.26 24.08
CA ALA A 527 5.66 63.34 23.80
C ALA A 527 6.30 64.53 24.54
N PRO A 528 7.61 64.43 24.88
CA PRO A 528 8.32 65.52 25.54
C PRO A 528 8.39 66.77 24.64
N PRO A 529 8.43 67.98 25.24
CA PRO A 529 8.60 69.21 24.48
C PRO A 529 9.91 69.20 23.68
N ARG A 530 9.86 69.71 22.46
CA ARG A 530 11.00 69.82 21.54
C ARG A 530 11.42 71.28 21.41
N ASN A 531 12.72 71.51 21.53
CA ASN A 531 13.33 72.76 21.10
C ASN A 531 13.54 72.68 19.60
N LEU A 532 13.00 73.64 18.85
CA LEU A 532 13.12 73.70 17.40
C LEU A 532 14.28 74.60 17.01
N SER A 533 14.81 74.37 15.81
CA SER A 533 15.84 75.23 15.23
C SER A 533 15.33 76.67 15.08
N PRO A 534 16.18 77.68 15.34
CA PRO A 534 15.80 79.08 15.18
C PRO A 534 15.53 79.44 13.72
N ILE A 535 14.70 80.45 13.51
CA ILE A 535 14.37 80.99 12.19
C ILE A 535 15.09 82.33 12.05
N ALA A 536 15.87 82.51 10.99
CA ALA A 536 16.51 83.78 10.65
C ALA A 536 16.06 84.23 9.26
N ILE A 537 15.36 85.35 9.17
CA ILE A 537 14.84 85.86 7.89
C ILE A 537 15.14 87.34 7.75
N LYS A 538 15.60 87.72 6.55
CA LYS A 538 15.83 89.11 6.16
C LYS A 538 14.60 89.68 5.46
N VAL A 539 14.20 90.89 5.85
CA VAL A 539 13.12 91.61 5.16
C VAL A 539 13.64 92.14 3.83
N GLN A 540 12.92 91.83 2.74
CA GLN A 540 13.21 92.34 1.40
C GLN A 540 12.34 93.54 1.06
#